data_AF-A0A098RXU6-F1
#
_entry.id   AF-A0A098RXU6-F1
#
_cell.length_a   1.000
_cell.length_b   1.000
_cell.length_c   1.000
_cell.angle_alpha   90.00
_cell.angle_beta   90.00
_cell.angle_gamma   90.00
#
_symmetry.space_group_name_H-M   'P 1'
#
loop_
_entity.id
_entity.type
_entity.pdbx_description
1 polymer ?
#
loop_
_entity_poly.entity_id
_entity_poly.type
_entity_poly.pdbx_seq_one_letter_code
_entity_poly.pdbx_strand_id
1 'polypeptide(L)'
;SSQYISALLMLAPTLPEGLRLQLEGEIVSRPYIEMTLSLMSYFGVSHQWEEQTIIVPPQSYVGKPFTVEADWSAASYYYAMAAIAPETDLRLNGLFRESVQGDAVLSEMMTEFGVETHFDEAGVRLKKRAGAEVPDEFTWDFLKCPDLAQTLAVCCAAVGTSGTFCGLETLRIKETDRILALQQELQKVNANLIELPPTGERTYFQTQGKTLFGSTPTFATYEDHRMAMAFAPLAMQHPIEIEEPEVVVKSYPDFWKDLQKIGFEVVR
;
A
#
# COMPACT_ATOMS: atom_id res chain seq x y z
N SER A 1 11.18 13.70 6.28
CA SER A 1 10.56 12.41 6.64
C SER A 1 9.36 12.67 7.54
N SER A 2 8.18 12.11 7.23
CA SER A 2 6.98 12.23 8.09
C SER A 2 7.22 11.73 9.51
N GLN A 3 8.04 10.70 9.70
CA GLN A 3 8.29 10.09 11.01
C GLN A 3 8.84 11.10 12.03
N TYR A 4 9.72 12.01 11.59
CA TYR A 4 10.28 13.05 12.45
C TYR A 4 9.21 14.08 12.85
N ILE A 5 8.38 14.48 11.89
CA ILE A 5 7.27 15.41 12.13
C ILE A 5 6.27 14.77 13.11
N SER A 6 5.86 13.53 12.86
CA SER A 6 4.93 12.80 13.72
C SER A 6 5.45 12.65 15.14
N ALA A 7 6.73 12.32 15.33
CA ALA A 7 7.34 12.22 16.65
C ALA A 7 7.28 13.55 17.41
N LEU A 8 7.62 14.66 16.75
CA LEU A 8 7.54 16.00 17.32
C LEU A 8 6.11 16.38 17.70
N LEU A 9 5.13 16.06 16.83
CA LEU A 9 3.72 16.33 17.10
C LEU A 9 3.20 15.53 18.31
N MET A 10 3.56 14.26 18.44
CA MET A 10 3.17 13.44 19.59
C MET A 10 3.80 13.92 20.91
N LEU A 11 4.99 14.50 20.86
CA LEU A 11 5.65 15.11 22.01
C LEU A 11 5.06 16.49 22.36
N ALA A 12 4.64 17.24 21.34
CA ALA A 12 4.21 18.63 21.45
C ALA A 12 3.27 18.95 22.62
N PRO A 13 2.16 18.21 22.87
CA PRO A 13 1.25 18.57 23.96
C PRO A 13 1.91 18.47 25.34
N THR A 14 2.95 17.64 25.50
CA THR A 14 3.65 17.43 26.79
C THR A 14 4.72 18.48 27.09
N LEU A 15 5.07 19.32 26.11
CA LEU A 15 6.05 20.38 26.29
C LEU A 15 5.44 21.56 27.05
N PRO A 16 6.18 22.27 27.94
CA PRO A 16 5.63 23.36 28.75
C PRO A 16 4.92 24.46 27.95
N GLU A 17 5.40 24.77 26.76
CA GLU A 17 4.85 25.81 25.87
C GLU A 17 4.15 25.22 24.62
N GLY A 18 3.92 23.90 24.59
CA GLY A 18 3.47 23.22 23.39
C GLY A 18 4.52 23.21 22.28
N LEU A 19 4.07 23.15 21.02
CA LEU A 19 4.93 23.24 19.84
C LEU A 19 4.24 24.02 18.70
N ARG A 20 5.02 24.89 18.06
CA ARG A 20 4.71 25.43 16.73
C ARG A 20 5.72 24.88 15.73
N LEU A 21 5.24 24.14 14.74
CA LEU A 21 6.06 23.50 13.71
C LEU A 21 5.80 24.16 12.36
N GLN A 22 6.84 24.72 11.75
CA GLN A 22 6.81 25.27 10.40
C GLN A 22 7.39 24.23 9.43
N LEU A 23 6.61 23.82 8.44
CA LEU A 23 7.04 22.92 7.38
C LEU A 23 7.64 23.76 6.24
N GLU A 24 8.83 23.38 5.80
CA GLU A 24 9.51 24.01 4.66
C GLU A 24 9.34 23.13 3.40
N GLY A 25 9.12 23.77 2.25
CA GLY A 25 8.95 23.08 0.96
C GLY A 25 7.62 22.34 0.82
N GLU A 26 7.56 21.40 -0.13
CA GLU A 26 6.36 20.62 -0.41
C GLU A 26 6.10 19.56 0.68
N ILE A 27 4.84 19.41 1.10
CA ILE A 27 4.44 18.43 2.11
C ILE A 27 4.18 17.07 1.45
N VAL A 28 5.26 16.35 1.14
CA VAL A 28 5.21 15.03 0.46
C VAL A 28 4.54 13.94 1.32
N SER A 29 4.44 14.12 2.64
CA SER A 29 3.93 13.09 3.56
C SER A 29 2.72 13.55 4.40
N ARG A 30 1.90 14.42 3.80
CA ARG A 30 0.68 14.97 4.42
C ARG A 30 -0.24 13.90 5.06
N PRO A 31 -0.53 12.75 4.42
CA PRO A 31 -1.42 11.75 5.00
C PRO A 31 -0.95 11.23 6.37
N TYR A 32 0.36 11.03 6.55
CA TYR A 32 0.91 10.57 7.83
C TYR A 32 0.81 11.63 8.94
N ILE A 33 0.94 12.91 8.57
CA ILE A 33 0.75 14.03 9.50
C ILE A 33 -0.73 14.12 9.90
N GLU A 34 -1.64 14.04 8.93
CA GLU A 34 -3.10 14.02 9.17
C GLU A 34 -3.50 12.83 10.05
N MET A 35 -2.96 11.64 9.80
CA MET A 35 -3.16 10.46 10.65
C MET A 35 -2.68 10.71 12.09
N THR A 36 -1.48 11.28 12.25
CA THR A 36 -0.93 11.60 13.58
C THR A 36 -1.84 12.57 14.32
N LEU A 37 -2.23 13.65 13.66
CA LEU A 37 -3.10 14.69 14.22
C LEU A 37 -4.51 14.17 14.55
N SER A 38 -5.06 13.28 13.71
CA SER A 38 -6.35 12.62 13.95
C SER A 38 -6.30 11.73 15.19
N LEU A 39 -5.25 10.91 15.33
CA LEU A 39 -5.03 10.10 16.54
C LEU A 39 -4.85 10.98 17.77
N MET A 40 -4.10 12.07 17.66
CA MET A 40 -3.94 13.03 18.75
C MET A 40 -5.29 13.60 19.19
N SER A 41 -6.12 14.04 18.24
CA SER A 41 -7.49 14.50 18.50
C SER A 41 -8.35 13.43 19.16
N TYR A 42 -8.25 12.17 18.71
CA TYR A 42 -8.94 11.04 19.34
C TYR A 42 -8.61 10.94 20.83
N PHE A 43 -7.33 11.06 21.19
CA PHE A 43 -6.85 11.10 22.57
C PHE A 43 -6.94 12.49 23.23
N GLY A 44 -7.81 13.37 22.74
CA GLY A 44 -8.18 14.62 23.40
C GLY A 44 -7.25 15.81 23.18
N VAL A 45 -6.28 15.71 22.28
CA VAL A 45 -5.33 16.79 21.97
C VAL A 45 -5.86 17.65 20.83
N SER A 46 -6.11 18.93 21.12
CA SER A 46 -6.46 19.92 20.10
C SER A 46 -5.23 20.41 19.34
N HIS A 47 -5.39 20.73 18.06
CA HIS A 47 -4.34 21.27 17.21
C HIS A 47 -4.94 22.23 16.17
N GLN A 48 -4.08 23.05 15.57
CA GLN A 48 -4.40 23.88 14.41
C GLN A 48 -3.40 23.58 13.31
N TRP A 49 -3.88 23.48 12.08
CA TRP A 49 -3.02 23.37 10.90
C TRP A 49 -3.47 24.36 9.84
N GLU A 50 -2.65 25.38 9.62
CA GLU A 50 -2.87 26.43 8.64
C GLU A 50 -1.67 26.50 7.70
N GLU A 51 -1.92 26.30 6.41
CA GLU A 51 -0.88 26.24 5.36
C GLU A 51 0.25 25.26 5.72
N GLN A 52 1.41 25.81 6.08
CA GLN A 52 2.62 25.08 6.42
C GLN A 52 2.91 25.08 7.92
N THR A 53 2.05 25.69 8.75
CA THR A 53 2.24 25.75 10.20
C THR A 53 1.28 24.81 10.92
N ILE A 54 1.82 23.97 11.80
CA ILE A 54 1.05 23.18 12.77
C ILE A 54 1.31 23.73 14.17
N ILE A 55 0.24 23.98 14.93
CA ILE A 55 0.31 24.47 16.31
C ILE A 55 -0.40 23.47 17.21
N VAL A 56 0.32 23.01 18.23
CA VAL A 56 -0.23 22.13 19.27
C VAL A 56 0.06 22.78 20.63
N PRO A 57 -0.96 23.30 21.34
CA PRO A 57 -0.76 23.92 22.65
C PRO A 57 -0.40 22.87 23.72
N PRO A 58 0.18 23.31 24.86
CA PRO A 58 0.46 22.43 25.99
C PRO A 58 -0.84 21.88 26.58
N GLN A 59 -0.95 20.56 26.70
CA GLN A 59 -2.14 19.84 27.17
C GLN A 59 -1.79 18.38 27.54
N SER A 60 -2.78 17.55 27.82
CA SER A 60 -2.54 16.14 28.19
C SER A 60 -3.43 15.22 27.40
N TYR A 61 -2.90 14.04 27.06
CA TYR A 61 -3.68 12.98 26.46
C TYR A 61 -4.69 12.40 27.44
N VAL A 62 -5.85 12.01 26.90
CA VAL A 62 -6.90 11.29 27.62
C VAL A 62 -6.95 9.86 27.07
N GLY A 63 -6.58 8.89 27.91
CA GLY A 63 -6.65 7.47 27.55
C GLY A 63 -8.08 7.04 27.22
N LYS A 64 -8.25 6.36 26.08
CA LYS A 64 -9.52 5.84 25.58
C LYS A 64 -9.31 4.45 24.97
N PRO A 65 -10.31 3.55 25.01
CA PRO A 65 -10.23 2.28 24.29
C PRO A 65 -10.03 2.55 22.81
N PHE A 66 -8.93 2.05 22.23
CA PHE A 66 -8.60 2.26 20.82
C PHE A 66 -8.33 0.92 20.16
N THR A 67 -8.99 0.66 19.05
CA THR A 67 -8.72 -0.49 18.19
C THR A 67 -7.79 -0.04 17.08
N VAL A 68 -6.60 -0.62 17.01
CA VAL A 68 -5.68 -0.40 15.89
C VAL A 68 -6.28 -1.08 14.67
N GLU A 69 -6.42 -0.33 13.58
CA GLU A 69 -6.87 -0.87 12.29
C GLU A 69 -5.85 -1.88 11.75
N ALA A 70 -6.34 -2.83 10.97
CA ALA A 70 -5.48 -3.64 10.13
C ALA A 70 -4.83 -2.77 9.04
N ASP A 71 -3.68 -3.22 8.53
CA ASP A 71 -2.86 -2.46 7.58
C ASP A 71 -3.47 -2.51 6.17
N TRP A 72 -3.84 -1.33 5.63
CA TRP A 72 -4.39 -1.22 4.28
C TRP A 72 -3.36 -1.48 3.18
N SER A 73 -2.08 -1.20 3.42
CA SER A 73 -1.03 -1.59 2.48
C SER A 73 -0.89 -3.12 2.41
N ALA A 74 -0.99 -3.82 3.54
CA ALA A 74 -0.98 -5.28 3.58
C ALA A 74 -2.25 -5.89 2.96
N ALA A 75 -3.39 -5.20 3.12
CA ALA A 75 -4.64 -5.59 2.44
C ALA A 75 -4.48 -5.63 0.92
N SER A 76 -3.63 -4.77 0.34
CA SER A 76 -3.38 -4.71 -1.11
C SER A 76 -3.04 -6.06 -1.74
N TYR A 77 -2.30 -6.92 -1.04
CA TYR A 77 -1.92 -8.23 -1.54
C TYR A 77 -3.13 -9.14 -1.75
N TYR A 78 -4.08 -9.11 -0.80
CA TYR A 78 -5.35 -9.85 -0.90
C TYR A 78 -6.29 -9.26 -1.94
N TYR A 79 -6.29 -7.93 -2.09
CA TYR A 79 -7.03 -7.26 -3.17
C TYR A 79 -6.48 -7.64 -4.55
N ALA A 80 -5.16 -7.72 -4.72
CA ALA A 80 -4.56 -8.21 -5.95
C ALA A 80 -4.94 -9.68 -6.22
N MET A 81 -4.93 -10.53 -5.19
CA MET A 81 -5.43 -11.92 -5.31
C MET A 81 -6.90 -11.96 -5.74
N ALA A 82 -7.75 -11.10 -5.17
CA ALA A 82 -9.16 -11.00 -5.54
C ALA A 82 -9.36 -10.51 -6.99
N ALA A 83 -8.53 -9.57 -7.45
CA ALA A 83 -8.55 -9.09 -8.83
C ALA A 83 -8.06 -10.15 -9.83
N ILE A 84 -7.09 -10.98 -9.46
CA ILE A 84 -6.58 -12.06 -10.31
C ILE A 84 -7.58 -13.23 -10.37
N ALA A 85 -8.24 -13.54 -9.25
CA ALA A 85 -9.16 -14.65 -9.16
C ALA A 85 -10.35 -14.50 -10.15
N PRO A 86 -10.88 -15.61 -10.70
CA PRO A 86 -12.09 -15.58 -11.53
C PRO A 86 -13.30 -15.02 -10.77
N GLU A 87 -13.43 -15.41 -9.50
CA GLU A 87 -14.43 -14.95 -8.56
C GLU A 87 -13.83 -14.91 -7.15
N THR A 88 -14.45 -14.16 -6.23
CA THR A 88 -13.95 -14.03 -4.86
C THR A 88 -15.10 -13.74 -3.89
N ASP A 89 -15.01 -14.36 -2.72
CA ASP A 89 -15.74 -13.96 -1.52
C ASP A 89 -14.77 -14.09 -0.34
N LEU A 90 -14.07 -12.99 -0.01
CA LEU A 90 -12.98 -12.98 0.96
C LEU A 90 -13.26 -11.97 2.07
N ARG A 91 -13.05 -12.38 3.31
CA ARG A 91 -13.20 -11.54 4.50
C ARG A 91 -11.83 -11.08 5.00
N LEU A 92 -11.63 -9.77 5.11
CA LEU A 92 -10.49 -9.16 5.79
C LEU A 92 -11.01 -8.38 7.00
N ASN A 93 -10.60 -8.78 8.20
CA ASN A 93 -11.03 -8.13 9.43
C ASN A 93 -10.17 -6.88 9.75
N GLY A 94 -10.73 -5.95 10.52
CA GLY A 94 -10.00 -4.79 11.04
C GLY A 94 -9.77 -3.63 10.06
N LEU A 95 -10.33 -3.71 8.85
CA LEU A 95 -10.31 -2.63 7.85
C LEU A 95 -11.65 -1.90 7.85
N PHE A 96 -11.64 -0.58 8.06
CA PHE A 96 -12.87 0.21 8.22
C PHE A 96 -13.01 1.26 7.14
N ARG A 97 -14.25 1.71 6.90
CA ARG A 97 -14.57 2.72 5.89
C ARG A 97 -13.92 4.06 6.25
N GLU A 98 -14.10 4.51 7.48
CA GLU A 98 -13.51 5.72 8.02
C GLU A 98 -12.10 5.45 8.52
N SER A 99 -11.17 5.15 7.60
CA SER A 99 -9.77 4.90 7.92
C SER A 99 -8.93 6.18 7.89
N VAL A 100 -7.99 6.26 8.81
CA VAL A 100 -6.94 7.31 8.81
C VAL A 100 -5.75 6.97 7.92
N GLN A 101 -5.71 5.76 7.35
CA GLN A 101 -4.61 5.30 6.49
C GLN A 101 -4.86 5.77 5.05
N GLY A 102 -3.88 6.46 4.45
CA GLY A 102 -3.98 6.93 3.06
C GLY A 102 -4.21 5.81 2.05
N ASP A 103 -3.72 4.61 2.37
CA ASP A 103 -3.83 3.41 1.54
C ASP A 103 -5.25 2.81 1.49
N ALA A 104 -6.20 3.31 2.31
CA ALA A 104 -7.60 2.88 2.27
C ALA A 104 -8.30 3.18 0.93
N VAL A 105 -7.74 4.12 0.16
CA VAL A 105 -8.15 4.42 -1.22
C VAL A 105 -8.05 3.20 -2.16
N LEU A 106 -7.29 2.17 -1.76
CA LEU A 106 -7.26 0.86 -2.40
C LEU A 106 -8.67 0.32 -2.68
N SER A 107 -9.60 0.47 -1.73
CA SER A 107 -10.97 -0.02 -1.90
C SER A 107 -11.71 0.63 -3.08
N GLU A 108 -11.38 1.89 -3.39
CA GLU A 108 -11.89 2.63 -4.55
C GLU A 108 -11.20 2.17 -5.83
N MET A 109 -9.85 2.13 -5.85
CA MET A 109 -9.06 1.68 -7.00
C MET A 109 -9.49 0.30 -7.50
N MET A 110 -9.69 -0.64 -6.57
CA MET A 110 -9.94 -2.03 -6.90
C MET A 110 -11.36 -2.29 -7.43
N THR A 111 -12.24 -1.29 -7.36
CA THR A 111 -13.54 -1.33 -8.04
C THR A 111 -13.35 -1.38 -9.55
N GLU A 112 -12.34 -0.70 -10.11
CA GLU A 112 -12.02 -0.75 -11.55
C GLU A 112 -11.61 -2.15 -11.99
N PHE A 113 -10.97 -2.92 -11.10
CA PHE A 113 -10.58 -4.32 -11.30
C PHE A 113 -11.70 -5.32 -11.00
N GLY A 114 -12.94 -4.85 -10.85
CA GLY A 114 -14.12 -5.68 -10.61
C GLY A 114 -14.26 -6.21 -9.18
N VAL A 115 -13.47 -5.70 -8.23
CA VAL A 115 -13.52 -6.10 -6.81
C VAL A 115 -14.40 -5.13 -6.03
N GLU A 116 -15.59 -5.58 -5.63
CA GLU A 116 -16.49 -4.83 -4.75
C GLU A 116 -16.05 -4.96 -3.28
N THR A 117 -15.99 -3.84 -2.55
CA THR A 117 -15.68 -3.81 -1.11
C THR A 117 -16.94 -3.54 -0.28
N HIS A 118 -17.35 -4.51 0.53
CA HIS A 118 -18.51 -4.38 1.44
C HIS A 118 -18.01 -4.21 2.87
N PHE A 119 -18.30 -3.07 3.50
CA PHE A 119 -17.88 -2.76 4.87
C PHE A 119 -18.92 -3.19 5.92
N ASP A 120 -18.46 -3.71 7.05
CA ASP A 120 -19.27 -3.92 8.24
C ASP A 120 -18.43 -3.73 9.53
N GLU A 121 -19.02 -4.03 10.70
CA GLU A 121 -18.40 -3.78 12.02
C GLU A 121 -17.09 -4.54 12.26
N ALA A 122 -16.84 -5.66 11.58
CA ALA A 122 -15.63 -6.45 11.80
C ALA A 122 -14.59 -6.27 10.68
N GLY A 123 -14.92 -5.62 9.56
CA GLY A 123 -13.95 -5.27 8.54
C GLY A 123 -14.56 -5.10 7.15
N VAL A 124 -13.86 -5.62 6.13
CA VAL A 124 -14.31 -5.63 4.74
C VAL A 124 -14.55 -7.04 4.21
N ARG A 125 -15.53 -7.17 3.34
CA ARG A 125 -15.79 -8.37 2.55
C ARG A 125 -15.63 -8.05 1.07
N LEU A 126 -14.61 -8.62 0.45
CA LEU A 126 -14.30 -8.48 -0.95
C LEU A 126 -15.16 -9.43 -1.76
N LYS A 127 -15.81 -8.92 -2.80
CA LYS A 127 -16.61 -9.72 -3.72
C LYS A 127 -16.22 -9.45 -5.16
N LYS A 128 -15.99 -10.52 -5.91
CA LYS A 128 -15.82 -10.48 -7.36
C LYS A 128 -16.65 -11.58 -7.98
N ARG A 129 -17.41 -11.26 -9.02
CA ARG A 129 -18.22 -12.24 -9.75
C ARG A 129 -17.42 -12.80 -10.92
N ALA A 130 -17.68 -14.06 -11.27
CA ALA A 130 -17.15 -14.66 -12.49
C ALA A 130 -17.47 -13.79 -13.72
N GLY A 131 -16.46 -13.48 -14.51
CA GLY A 131 -16.58 -12.64 -15.70
C GLY A 131 -16.65 -11.14 -15.44
N ALA A 132 -16.36 -10.67 -14.21
CA ALA A 132 -16.16 -9.25 -13.96
C ALA A 132 -15.03 -8.70 -14.85
N GLU A 133 -15.31 -7.57 -15.52
CA GLU A 133 -14.35 -6.91 -16.39
C GLU A 133 -13.20 -6.32 -15.57
N VAL A 134 -12.01 -6.30 -16.18
CA VAL A 134 -10.84 -5.57 -15.72
C VAL A 134 -10.55 -4.49 -16.75
N PRO A 135 -9.98 -3.35 -16.36
CA PRO A 135 -9.84 -2.23 -17.28
C PRO A 135 -8.66 -2.49 -18.23
N ASP A 136 -8.74 -1.98 -19.46
CA ASP A 136 -7.61 -2.01 -20.39
C ASP A 136 -6.47 -1.10 -19.90
N GLU A 137 -6.83 0.03 -19.26
CA GLU A 137 -5.90 1.03 -18.72
C GLU A 137 -6.29 1.41 -17.29
N PHE A 138 -5.29 1.63 -16.44
CA PHE A 138 -5.49 2.14 -15.07
C PHE A 138 -4.48 3.26 -14.83
N THR A 139 -4.90 4.41 -14.32
CA THR A 139 -3.98 5.53 -14.06
C THR A 139 -4.12 6.03 -12.64
N TRP A 140 -3.00 6.16 -11.92
CA TRP A 140 -3.04 6.64 -10.55
C TRP A 140 -1.81 7.45 -10.13
N ASP A 141 -2.05 8.48 -9.30
CA ASP A 141 -1.02 9.26 -8.60
C ASP A 141 -0.83 8.71 -7.18
N PHE A 142 0.29 8.01 -6.98
CA PHE A 142 0.60 7.33 -5.72
C PHE A 142 1.29 8.23 -4.69
N LEU A 143 1.37 9.55 -4.91
CA LEU A 143 2.01 10.47 -3.96
C LEU A 143 1.46 10.34 -2.53
N LYS A 144 0.15 10.06 -2.39
CA LYS A 144 -0.53 9.90 -1.09
C LYS A 144 -0.62 8.46 -0.57
N CYS A 145 -0.30 7.47 -1.40
CA CYS A 145 -0.38 6.04 -1.08
C CYS A 145 0.77 5.25 -1.73
N PRO A 146 2.03 5.68 -1.54
CA PRO A 146 3.18 5.17 -2.32
C PRO A 146 3.43 3.68 -2.10
N ASP A 147 2.99 3.14 -0.97
CA ASP A 147 3.18 1.77 -0.57
C ASP A 147 2.23 0.79 -1.30
N LEU A 148 1.22 1.29 -2.02
CA LEU A 148 0.34 0.49 -2.90
C LEU A 148 0.94 0.26 -4.29
N ALA A 149 1.91 1.09 -4.73
CA ALA A 149 2.37 1.10 -6.11
C ALA A 149 2.97 -0.24 -6.57
N GLN A 150 3.74 -0.92 -5.71
CA GLN A 150 4.31 -2.24 -6.02
C GLN A 150 3.22 -3.27 -6.29
N THR A 151 2.21 -3.33 -5.43
CA THR A 151 1.10 -4.28 -5.57
C THR A 151 0.26 -3.99 -6.79
N LEU A 152 -0.06 -2.72 -7.06
CA LEU A 152 -0.87 -2.36 -8.22
C LEU A 152 -0.11 -2.57 -9.55
N ALA A 153 1.21 -2.37 -9.57
CA ALA A 153 2.03 -2.70 -10.73
C ALA A 153 1.98 -4.19 -11.07
N VAL A 154 2.15 -5.06 -10.06
CA VAL A 154 2.07 -6.52 -10.24
C VAL A 154 0.64 -6.94 -10.59
N CYS A 155 -0.38 -6.35 -9.97
CA CYS A 155 -1.78 -6.62 -10.28
C CYS A 155 -2.10 -6.28 -11.75
N CYS A 156 -1.71 -5.09 -12.23
CA CYS A 156 -1.88 -4.68 -13.62
C CYS A 156 -1.24 -5.69 -14.59
N ALA A 157 0.01 -6.08 -14.33
CA ALA A 157 0.68 -7.11 -15.11
C ALA A 157 -0.06 -8.46 -15.09
N ALA A 158 -0.57 -8.87 -13.93
CA ALA A 158 -1.25 -10.16 -13.76
C ALA A 158 -2.58 -10.24 -14.54
N VAL A 159 -3.37 -9.17 -14.54
CA VAL A 159 -4.66 -9.14 -15.24
C VAL A 159 -4.53 -8.70 -16.71
N GLY A 160 -3.41 -8.05 -17.07
CA GLY A 160 -3.14 -7.54 -18.42
C GLY A 160 -3.62 -6.10 -18.64
N THR A 161 -3.72 -5.31 -17.57
CA THR A 161 -4.07 -3.88 -17.60
C THR A 161 -2.81 -3.04 -17.82
N SER A 162 -2.89 -2.03 -18.68
CA SER A 162 -1.84 -1.02 -18.86
C SER A 162 -1.94 0.04 -17.75
N GLY A 163 -1.17 -0.14 -16.68
CA GLY A 163 -1.14 0.75 -15.52
C GLY A 163 -0.18 1.92 -15.74
N THR A 164 -0.62 3.17 -15.64
CA THR A 164 0.21 4.38 -15.71
C THR A 164 0.27 5.09 -14.36
N PHE A 165 1.47 5.22 -13.80
CA PHE A 165 1.68 5.61 -12.40
C PHE A 165 2.57 6.85 -12.31
N CYS A 166 2.24 7.78 -11.42
CA CYS A 166 3.12 8.87 -11.00
C CYS A 166 3.15 9.02 -9.47
N GLY A 167 3.93 9.97 -8.94
CA GLY A 167 4.10 10.14 -7.50
C GLY A 167 4.97 9.03 -6.87
N LEU A 168 5.88 8.45 -7.66
CA LEU A 168 6.70 7.30 -7.29
C LEU A 168 8.12 7.68 -6.80
N GLU A 169 8.42 8.96 -6.67
CA GLU A 169 9.77 9.47 -6.43
C GLU A 169 10.35 8.93 -5.12
N THR A 170 9.51 8.81 -4.10
CA THR A 170 9.94 8.31 -2.78
C THR A 170 10.33 6.84 -2.79
N LEU A 171 9.87 6.03 -3.76
CA LEU A 171 10.14 4.59 -3.81
C LEU A 171 11.61 4.25 -4.08
N ARG A 172 12.37 5.16 -4.69
CA ARG A 172 13.80 4.95 -5.00
C ARG A 172 14.71 4.97 -3.76
N ILE A 173 14.24 5.59 -2.68
CA ILE A 173 15.02 5.81 -1.44
C ILE A 173 14.41 5.09 -0.23
N LYS A 174 13.58 4.07 -0.47
CA LYS A 174 12.99 3.21 0.56
C LYS A 174 14.03 2.17 1.00
N GLU A 175 13.58 1.01 1.46
CA GLU A 175 14.45 -0.12 1.82
C GLU A 175 15.38 -0.54 0.68
N THR A 176 14.88 -0.49 -0.55
CA THR A 176 15.60 -0.70 -1.81
C THR A 176 15.15 0.34 -2.83
N ASP A 177 15.79 0.40 -4.00
CA ASP A 177 15.18 1.07 -5.15
C ASP A 177 14.05 0.19 -5.67
N ARG A 178 12.84 0.38 -5.10
CA ARG A 178 11.66 -0.42 -5.41
C ARG A 178 11.24 -0.29 -6.87
N ILE A 179 11.57 0.81 -7.53
CA ILE A 179 11.30 0.98 -8.96
C ILE A 179 12.19 0.04 -9.73
N LEU A 180 13.51 0.11 -9.52
CA LEU A 180 14.45 -0.79 -10.19
C LEU A 180 14.11 -2.27 -9.92
N ALA A 181 13.78 -2.61 -8.67
CA ALA A 181 13.38 -3.96 -8.30
C ALA A 181 12.11 -4.40 -9.06
N LEU A 182 11.06 -3.59 -9.12
CA LEU A 182 9.86 -3.90 -9.92
C LEU A 182 10.20 -4.12 -11.40
N GLN A 183 11.07 -3.29 -11.97
CA GLN A 183 11.49 -3.41 -13.37
C GLN A 183 12.18 -4.74 -13.65
N GLN A 184 13.06 -5.17 -12.76
CA GLN A 184 13.81 -6.43 -12.88
C GLN A 184 12.91 -7.65 -12.65
N GLU A 185 12.07 -7.60 -11.62
CA GLU A 185 11.24 -8.74 -11.22
C GLU A 185 10.07 -8.98 -12.17
N LEU A 186 9.42 -7.93 -12.71
CA LEU A 186 8.34 -8.09 -13.70
C LEU A 186 8.83 -8.73 -15.01
N GLN A 187 10.09 -8.48 -15.42
CA GLN A 187 10.67 -9.07 -16.63
C GLN A 187 10.69 -10.60 -16.58
N LYS A 188 10.83 -11.19 -15.38
CA LYS A 188 10.84 -12.65 -15.17
C LYS A 188 9.51 -13.31 -15.55
N VAL A 189 8.43 -12.53 -15.65
CA VAL A 189 7.08 -12.98 -16.02
C VAL A 189 6.58 -12.31 -17.29
N ASN A 190 7.48 -11.87 -18.18
CA ASN A 190 7.12 -11.26 -19.47
C ASN A 190 6.27 -9.97 -19.34
N ALA A 191 6.40 -9.27 -18.22
CA ALA A 191 5.84 -7.94 -18.02
C ALA A 191 6.98 -6.93 -17.78
N ASN A 192 6.69 -5.65 -17.89
CA ASN A 192 7.68 -4.59 -17.65
C ASN A 192 7.05 -3.44 -16.90
N LEU A 193 7.86 -2.70 -16.15
CA LEU A 193 7.55 -1.34 -15.71
C LEU A 193 8.53 -0.41 -16.44
N ILE A 194 8.05 0.45 -17.32
CA ILE A 194 8.92 1.35 -18.08
C ILE A 194 8.75 2.78 -17.59
N GLU A 195 9.84 3.53 -17.52
CA GLU A 195 9.77 4.97 -17.33
C GLU A 195 9.36 5.61 -18.66
N LEU A 196 8.27 6.39 -18.65
CA LEU A 196 7.81 7.14 -19.80
C LEU A 196 8.60 8.44 -19.93
N PRO A 197 8.66 9.04 -21.14
CA PRO A 197 9.21 10.38 -21.30
C PRO A 197 8.53 11.37 -20.34
N PRO A 198 9.30 12.24 -19.65
CA PRO A 198 8.75 13.15 -18.67
C PRO A 198 7.72 14.09 -19.31
N THR A 199 6.61 14.29 -18.61
CA THR A 199 5.56 15.23 -19.01
C THR A 199 5.53 16.37 -18.00
N GLY A 200 6.17 17.49 -18.33
CA GLY A 200 6.44 18.56 -17.38
C GLY A 200 7.51 18.13 -16.36
N GLU A 201 7.29 18.46 -15.08
CA GLU A 201 8.19 18.08 -13.97
C GLU A 201 7.88 16.70 -13.38
N ARG A 202 6.83 16.01 -13.87
CA ARG A 202 6.39 14.72 -13.35
C ARG A 202 6.99 13.56 -14.15
N THR A 203 7.47 12.55 -13.42
CA THR A 203 7.87 11.26 -13.96
C THR A 203 6.68 10.30 -13.94
N TYR A 204 6.49 9.59 -15.04
CA TYR A 204 5.45 8.56 -15.17
C TYR A 204 6.10 7.22 -15.46
N PHE A 205 5.50 6.17 -14.93
CA PHE A 205 5.86 4.79 -15.23
C PHE A 205 4.66 4.06 -15.80
N GLN A 206 4.88 3.13 -16.72
CA GLN A 206 3.81 2.33 -17.30
C GLN A 206 4.11 0.84 -17.20
N THR A 207 3.14 0.05 -16.77
CA THR A 207 3.21 -1.41 -16.88
C THR A 207 2.88 -1.84 -18.30
N GLN A 208 3.68 -2.72 -18.87
CA GLN A 208 3.47 -3.27 -20.20
C GLN A 208 3.53 -4.79 -20.20
N GLY A 209 2.68 -5.39 -21.03
CA GLY A 209 2.57 -6.84 -21.13
C GLY A 209 1.61 -7.44 -20.11
N LYS A 210 1.44 -8.75 -20.23
CA LYS A 210 0.65 -9.58 -19.32
C LYS A 210 1.53 -10.73 -18.87
N THR A 211 1.37 -11.14 -17.61
CA THR A 211 2.12 -12.26 -17.06
C THR A 211 2.04 -13.50 -17.96
N LEU A 212 3.21 -14.01 -18.34
CA LEU A 212 3.35 -15.24 -19.08
C LEU A 212 4.52 -16.03 -18.47
N PHE A 213 4.21 -17.24 -18.01
CA PHE A 213 5.15 -18.08 -17.29
C PHE A 213 5.72 -19.14 -18.25
N GLY A 214 7.01 -19.04 -18.54
CA GLY A 214 7.75 -20.10 -19.27
C GLY A 214 8.33 -21.18 -18.35
N SER A 215 8.57 -20.82 -17.10
CA SER A 215 9.05 -21.68 -16.01
C SER A 215 8.59 -21.09 -14.68
N THR A 216 8.79 -21.80 -13.56
CA THR A 216 8.65 -21.24 -12.21
C THR A 216 9.60 -20.05 -12.05
N PRO A 217 9.10 -18.81 -11.87
CA PRO A 217 9.96 -17.66 -11.64
C PRO A 217 10.39 -17.61 -10.17
N THR A 218 11.62 -17.15 -9.95
CA THR A 218 12.17 -16.88 -8.61
C THR A 218 12.34 -15.38 -8.44
N PHE A 219 11.66 -14.78 -7.45
CA PHE A 219 11.68 -13.35 -7.21
C PHE A 219 12.61 -12.97 -6.06
N ALA A 220 13.53 -12.05 -6.35
CA ALA A 220 14.42 -11.50 -5.33
C ALA A 220 13.66 -10.46 -4.50
N THR A 221 13.92 -10.42 -3.19
CA THR A 221 13.20 -9.52 -2.27
C THR A 221 13.96 -8.25 -1.93
N TYR A 222 15.28 -8.23 -2.15
CA TYR A 222 16.13 -7.06 -1.88
C TYR A 222 16.01 -6.56 -0.43
N GLU A 223 15.85 -7.48 0.52
CA GLU A 223 15.55 -7.20 1.94
C GLU A 223 14.28 -6.33 2.16
N ASP A 224 13.40 -6.27 1.17
CA ASP A 224 12.15 -5.53 1.20
C ASP A 224 10.93 -6.47 1.28
N HIS A 225 10.24 -6.39 2.42
CA HIS A 225 9.02 -7.16 2.66
C HIS A 225 7.92 -6.88 1.63
N ARG A 226 7.86 -5.66 1.08
CA ARG A 226 6.83 -5.31 0.09
C ARG A 226 7.11 -5.97 -1.25
N MET A 227 8.38 -6.17 -1.63
CA MET A 227 8.72 -6.92 -2.84
C MET A 227 8.26 -8.39 -2.71
N ALA A 228 8.53 -9.03 -1.58
CA ALA A 228 8.09 -10.40 -1.31
C ALA A 228 6.56 -10.54 -1.43
N MET A 229 5.82 -9.67 -0.74
CA MET A 229 4.36 -9.78 -0.65
C MET A 229 3.64 -9.26 -1.90
N ALA A 230 4.19 -8.29 -2.63
CA ALA A 230 3.58 -7.77 -3.87
C ALA A 230 3.59 -8.78 -5.01
N PHE A 231 4.60 -9.66 -5.07
CA PHE A 231 4.70 -10.72 -6.09
C PHE A 231 4.00 -12.02 -5.69
N ALA A 232 3.74 -12.25 -4.40
CA ALA A 232 3.02 -13.43 -3.90
C ALA A 232 1.67 -13.71 -4.59
N PRO A 233 0.82 -12.70 -4.93
CA PRO A 233 -0.42 -12.93 -5.68
C PRO A 233 -0.26 -13.65 -7.02
N LEU A 234 0.91 -13.59 -7.67
CA LEU A 234 1.16 -14.30 -8.92
C LEU A 234 1.10 -15.83 -8.77
N ALA A 235 1.25 -16.35 -7.54
CA ALA A 235 1.06 -17.76 -7.23
C ALA A 235 -0.36 -18.26 -7.56
N MET A 236 -1.34 -17.36 -7.73
CA MET A 236 -2.69 -17.69 -8.21
C MET A 236 -2.70 -18.16 -9.67
N GLN A 237 -1.68 -17.83 -10.47
CA GLN A 237 -1.62 -18.13 -11.89
C GLN A 237 -0.62 -19.25 -12.22
N HIS A 238 0.48 -19.34 -11.46
CA HIS A 238 1.54 -20.31 -11.67
C HIS A 238 2.36 -20.47 -10.37
N PRO A 239 2.96 -21.64 -10.07
CA PRO A 239 3.93 -21.75 -8.98
C PRO A 239 5.05 -20.69 -9.10
N ILE A 240 5.45 -20.10 -7.98
CA ILE A 240 6.53 -19.11 -7.90
C ILE A 240 7.46 -19.43 -6.72
N GLU A 241 8.66 -18.89 -6.76
CA GLU A 241 9.60 -18.90 -5.64
C GLU A 241 9.88 -17.46 -5.19
N ILE A 242 9.98 -17.25 -3.88
CA ILE A 242 10.34 -15.95 -3.28
C ILE A 242 11.64 -16.17 -2.51
N GLU A 243 12.68 -15.42 -2.84
CA GLU A 243 13.96 -15.48 -2.12
C GLU A 243 13.84 -14.82 -0.76
N GLU A 244 14.45 -15.41 0.27
CA GLU A 244 14.45 -14.87 1.64
C GLU A 244 13.04 -14.51 2.16
N PRO A 245 12.05 -15.44 2.11
CA PRO A 245 10.66 -15.14 2.38
C PRO A 245 10.40 -14.62 3.81
N GLU A 246 11.34 -14.84 4.75
CA GLU A 246 11.25 -14.35 6.13
C GLU A 246 11.38 -12.81 6.24
N VAL A 247 11.76 -12.11 5.16
CA VAL A 247 11.81 -10.64 5.12
C VAL A 247 10.46 -9.99 5.48
N VAL A 248 9.34 -10.71 5.28
CA VAL A 248 7.99 -10.25 5.62
C VAL A 248 7.79 -9.95 7.10
N VAL A 249 8.63 -10.49 7.99
CA VAL A 249 8.59 -10.25 9.45
C VAL A 249 8.68 -8.76 9.81
N LYS A 250 9.20 -7.92 8.91
CA LYS A 250 9.26 -6.46 9.11
C LYS A 250 7.88 -5.81 9.31
N SER A 251 6.82 -6.33 8.67
CA SER A 251 5.47 -5.76 8.78
C SER A 251 4.35 -6.79 8.89
N TYR A 252 4.53 -8.00 8.36
CA TYR A 252 3.53 -9.05 8.39
C TYR A 252 4.15 -10.44 8.65
N PRO A 253 4.57 -10.74 9.89
CA PRO A 253 5.27 -11.99 10.24
C PRO A 253 4.49 -13.28 9.93
N ASP A 254 3.16 -13.24 10.00
CA ASP A 254 2.31 -14.39 9.75
C ASP A 254 1.80 -14.49 8.30
N PHE A 255 2.28 -13.63 7.38
CA PHE A 255 1.80 -13.54 5.99
C PHE A 255 1.68 -14.91 5.31
N TRP A 256 2.76 -15.69 5.29
CA TRP A 256 2.76 -17.01 4.64
C TRP A 256 1.81 -18.01 5.30
N LYS A 257 1.65 -17.96 6.63
CA LYS A 257 0.70 -18.80 7.36
C LYS A 257 -0.74 -18.41 7.06
N ASP A 258 -1.00 -17.11 6.89
CA ASP A 258 -2.32 -16.62 6.51
C ASP A 258 -2.67 -16.99 5.07
N LEU A 259 -1.70 -16.99 4.14
CA LEU A 259 -1.91 -17.51 2.78
C LEU A 259 -2.28 -19.00 2.79
N GLN A 260 -1.64 -19.81 3.65
CA GLN A 260 -2.01 -21.22 3.81
C GLN A 260 -3.46 -21.40 4.25
N LYS A 261 -4.00 -20.51 5.10
CA LYS A 261 -5.40 -20.57 5.55
C LYS A 261 -6.40 -20.32 4.43
N ILE A 262 -6.01 -19.61 3.37
CA ILE A 262 -6.86 -19.31 2.21
C ILE A 262 -6.55 -20.21 1.00
N GLY A 263 -5.79 -21.29 1.20
CA GLY A 263 -5.64 -22.38 0.24
C GLY A 263 -4.32 -22.43 -0.53
N PHE A 264 -3.36 -21.52 -0.25
CA PHE A 264 -2.04 -21.61 -0.87
C PHE A 264 -1.22 -22.76 -0.26
N GLU A 265 -0.51 -23.49 -1.12
CA GLU A 265 0.52 -24.43 -0.69
C GLU A 265 1.86 -23.67 -0.58
N VAL A 266 2.33 -23.44 0.64
CA VAL A 266 3.64 -22.83 0.90
C VAL A 266 4.64 -23.91 1.28
N VAL A 267 5.62 -24.14 0.41
CA VAL A 267 6.72 -25.09 0.61
C VAL A 267 7.97 -24.29 0.99
N ARG A 268 8.66 -24.74 2.05
CA ARG A 268 9.94 -24.19 2.50
C ARG A 268 11.10 -25.10 2.12
#